data_AF-A0A7X9AUY3-F1
#
_entry.id   AF-A0A7X9AUY3-F1
#
_cell.length_a   1.000
_cell.length_b   1.000
_cell.length_c   1.000
_cell.angle_alpha   90.00
_cell.angle_beta   90.00
_cell.angle_gamma   90.00
#
_symmetry.space_group_name_H-M   'P 1'
#
loop_
_entity.id
_entity.type
_entity.pdbx_description
1 polymer ?
#
loop_
_entity_poly.entity_id
_entity_poly.type
_entity_poly.pdbx_seq_one_letter_code
_entity_poly.pdbx_strand_id
1 'polypeptide(L)'
;MTKQPITPSEKRIYATVEQLLAEWPPPPPDSDWTFVDDLQKPAPRYLRRERLTARECEVDLSGGVCLKRAFPDPQGVLNTAYDDLDALLREGGLAAADDDNAYTVTVTAAPTDCYEAYAITIDACSAAITANDTEGIRRGIYAFEDMLLAADGPFLPCGNYQRQPWLKTRISRCFFSPVKRWPVNTDELLDDVNYYPDEYLNRLAHEGINGLWLVVALRELGETSFTDRDPKADRRIAKLHRTIRQCARYGIKVFLFCIEPFAAMAGDPLLAAHPELFGAIVGGRHLFCPSSPATRQYLRELT
;
A
#
# COMPACT_ATOMS: atom_id res chain seq x y z
N MET A 1 66.18 9.14 -1.87
CA MET A 1 64.72 9.34 -2.07
C MET A 1 64.14 9.86 -0.77
N THR A 2 63.95 11.17 -0.69
CA THR A 2 63.39 11.87 0.48
C THR A 2 61.88 11.64 0.48
N LYS A 3 61.35 11.01 1.52
CA LYS A 3 59.90 10.84 1.70
C LYS A 3 59.29 12.23 1.93
N GLN A 4 58.40 12.66 1.03
CA GLN A 4 57.58 13.84 1.28
C GLN A 4 56.64 13.56 2.46
N PRO A 5 56.51 14.49 3.42
CA PRO A 5 55.57 14.36 4.50
C PRO A 5 54.14 14.48 3.95
N ILE A 6 53.28 13.51 4.28
CA ILE A 6 51.86 13.56 3.96
C ILE A 6 51.22 14.56 4.93
N THR A 7 50.77 15.71 4.42
CA THR A 7 49.97 16.66 5.20
C THR A 7 48.64 16.01 5.57
N PRO A 8 48.22 15.99 6.85
CA PRO A 8 46.91 15.49 7.23
C PRO A 8 45.83 16.27 6.47
N SER A 9 44.93 15.56 5.79
CA SER A 9 43.71 16.16 5.23
C SER A 9 42.99 16.93 6.35
N GLU A 10 42.71 18.21 6.12
CA GLU A 10 41.82 18.97 7.01
C GLU A 10 40.54 18.15 7.21
N LYS A 11 40.15 17.95 8.48
CA LYS A 11 38.88 17.28 8.78
C LYS A 11 37.78 18.12 8.18
N ARG A 12 37.04 17.56 7.23
CA ARG A 12 35.83 18.17 6.69
C ARG A 12 34.87 18.42 7.85
N ILE A 13 34.64 19.68 8.18
CA ILE A 13 33.65 20.08 9.18
C ILE A 13 32.31 20.13 8.46
N TYR A 14 31.38 19.28 8.88
CA TYR A 14 29.99 19.34 8.44
C TYR A 14 29.21 20.25 9.38
N ALA A 15 28.22 20.95 8.82
CA ALA A 15 27.26 21.69 9.63
C ALA A 15 26.55 20.74 10.62
N THR A 16 26.24 21.22 11.82
CA THR A 16 25.44 20.46 12.79
C THR A 16 23.99 20.38 12.33
N VAL A 17 23.21 19.46 12.90
CA VAL A 17 21.77 19.34 12.58
C VAL A 17 21.05 20.65 12.88
N GLU A 18 21.41 21.33 13.96
CA GLU A 18 20.85 22.62 14.34
C GLU A 18 21.19 23.71 13.32
N GLN A 19 22.40 23.70 12.78
CA GLN A 19 22.82 24.64 11.73
C GLN A 19 22.07 24.39 10.42
N LEU A 20 21.91 23.11 10.02
CA LEU A 20 21.13 22.74 8.83
C LEU A 20 19.64 23.07 8.99
N LEU A 21 19.07 22.85 10.17
CA LEU A 21 17.66 23.16 10.45
C LEU A 21 17.39 24.66 10.54
N ALA A 22 18.36 25.46 11.02
CA ALA A 22 18.22 26.92 11.07
C ALA A 22 18.21 27.56 9.68
N GLU A 23 18.79 26.89 8.67
CA GLU A 23 18.75 27.33 7.27
C GLU A 23 17.41 26.98 6.58
N TRP A 24 16.64 26.05 7.13
CA TRP A 24 15.35 25.65 6.56
C TRP A 24 14.20 26.48 7.13
N PRO A 25 13.26 26.91 6.30
CA PRO A 25 12.04 27.53 6.80
C PRO A 25 11.31 26.55 7.71
N PRO A 26 10.63 27.02 8.77
CA PRO A 26 9.83 26.16 9.61
C PRO A 26 8.79 25.42 8.74
N PRO A 27 8.54 24.13 9.00
CA PRO A 27 7.52 23.40 8.25
C PRO A 27 6.16 24.06 8.46
N PRO A 28 5.29 24.09 7.43
CA PRO A 28 3.94 24.60 7.58
C PRO A 28 3.16 23.74 8.58
N PRO A 29 2.22 24.34 9.34
CA PRO A 29 1.38 23.58 10.26
C PRO A 29 0.52 22.55 9.50
N ASP A 30 0.11 21.48 10.19
CA ASP A 30 -0.71 20.41 9.61
C ASP A 30 -2.00 20.93 8.95
N SER A 31 -2.54 22.06 9.41
CA SER A 31 -3.71 22.73 8.81
C SER A 31 -3.51 23.20 7.38
N ASP A 32 -2.25 23.42 6.99
CA ASP A 32 -1.87 23.97 5.69
C ASP A 32 -1.42 22.86 4.72
N TRP A 33 -1.50 21.58 5.15
CA TRP A 33 -1.10 20.43 4.35
C TRP A 33 -2.15 20.09 3.30
N THR A 34 -2.04 20.70 2.12
CA THR A 34 -2.95 20.46 0.98
C THR A 34 -2.73 19.09 0.30
N PHE A 35 -1.61 18.41 0.60
CA PHE A 35 -1.29 17.15 -0.09
C PHE A 35 -2.31 16.04 0.22
N VAL A 36 -3.01 16.10 1.36
CA VAL A 36 -4.05 15.12 1.71
C VAL A 36 -5.21 15.21 0.70
N ASP A 37 -5.56 16.43 0.27
CA ASP A 37 -6.56 16.64 -0.79
C ASP A 37 -6.04 16.14 -2.15
N ASP A 38 -4.74 16.29 -2.42
CA ASP A 38 -4.14 15.78 -3.66
C ASP A 38 -4.03 14.25 -3.69
N LEU A 39 -3.93 13.61 -2.53
CA LEU A 39 -3.99 12.15 -2.38
C LEU A 39 -5.41 11.59 -2.54
N GLN A 40 -6.44 12.43 -2.48
CA GLN A 40 -7.82 12.06 -2.79
C GLN A 40 -8.16 12.20 -4.27
N LYS A 41 -7.29 12.85 -5.06
CA LYS A 41 -7.48 13.03 -6.49
C LYS A 41 -6.80 11.91 -7.27
N PRO A 42 -7.40 11.45 -8.38
CA PRO A 42 -6.73 10.51 -9.28
C PRO A 42 -5.37 11.04 -9.72
N ALA A 43 -4.41 10.15 -9.91
CA ALA A 43 -3.14 10.55 -10.52
C ALA A 43 -3.42 11.08 -11.94
N PRO A 44 -2.79 12.17 -12.38
CA PRO A 44 -2.97 12.64 -13.74
C PRO A 44 -2.50 11.57 -14.74
N ARG A 45 -3.39 11.20 -15.66
CA ARG A 45 -3.14 10.22 -16.73
C ARG A 45 -3.13 10.93 -18.07
N TYR A 46 -2.13 10.66 -18.90
CA TYR A 46 -1.98 11.29 -20.20
C TYR A 46 -1.74 10.23 -21.27
N LEU A 47 -2.78 9.92 -22.04
CA LEU A 47 -2.60 9.13 -23.26
C LEU A 47 -1.87 9.98 -24.31
N ARG A 48 -0.80 9.42 -24.86
CA ARG A 48 -0.06 10.08 -25.93
C ARG A 48 -0.85 9.95 -27.24
N ARG A 49 -0.71 10.95 -28.09
CA ARG A 49 -1.34 11.01 -29.42
C ARG A 49 -0.33 11.50 -30.45
N GLU A 50 0.85 10.90 -30.41
CA GLU A 50 1.98 11.29 -31.29
C GLU A 50 1.85 10.66 -32.68
N ARG A 51 1.10 9.56 -32.79
CA ARG A 51 0.85 8.83 -34.05
C ARG A 51 -0.62 8.87 -34.45
N LEU A 52 -0.85 8.90 -35.76
CA LEU A 52 -2.18 8.86 -36.38
C LEU A 52 -2.53 7.48 -36.97
N THR A 53 -1.55 6.58 -37.10
CA THR A 53 -1.74 5.26 -37.71
C THR A 53 -1.02 4.18 -36.91
N ALA A 54 -1.68 3.02 -36.81
CA ALA A 54 -1.09 1.80 -36.27
C ALA A 54 0.10 1.32 -37.14
N ARG A 55 1.09 0.68 -36.50
CA ARG A 55 2.17 -0.03 -37.19
C ARG A 55 1.72 -1.45 -37.58
N GLU A 56 2.54 -2.12 -38.40
CA GLU A 56 2.38 -3.56 -38.58
C GLU A 56 2.40 -4.27 -37.22
N CYS A 57 1.46 -5.21 -37.04
CA CYS A 57 1.23 -5.95 -35.80
C CYS A 57 0.75 -5.11 -34.60
N GLU A 58 0.23 -3.90 -34.82
CA GLU A 58 -0.53 -3.17 -33.80
C GLU A 58 -2.03 -3.21 -34.13
N VAL A 59 -2.86 -3.20 -33.09
CA VAL A 59 -4.30 -3.02 -33.20
C VAL A 59 -4.67 -1.56 -32.94
N ASP A 60 -5.67 -1.07 -33.65
CA ASP A 60 -6.21 0.29 -33.52
C ASP A 60 -7.44 0.31 -32.62
N LEU A 61 -7.34 1.00 -31.49
CA LEU A 61 -8.39 1.16 -30.48
C LEU A 61 -9.14 2.49 -30.63
N SER A 62 -8.86 3.29 -31.65
CA SER A 62 -9.49 4.60 -31.86
C SER A 62 -11.00 4.54 -32.10
N GLY A 63 -11.51 3.39 -32.54
CA GLY A 63 -12.94 3.10 -32.65
C GLY A 63 -13.66 2.93 -31.29
N GLY A 64 -12.91 2.92 -30.19
CA GLY A 64 -13.42 2.72 -28.84
C GLY A 64 -13.20 1.30 -28.35
N VAL A 65 -13.20 1.17 -27.02
CA VAL A 65 -12.96 -0.07 -26.28
C VAL A 65 -14.22 -0.43 -25.50
N CYS A 66 -14.70 -1.65 -25.70
CA CYS A 66 -15.79 -2.23 -24.92
C CYS A 66 -15.24 -3.29 -23.97
N LEU A 67 -15.54 -3.17 -22.67
CA LEU A 67 -15.04 -4.07 -21.64
C LEU A 67 -16.08 -5.14 -21.29
N LYS A 68 -15.78 -6.40 -21.55
CA LYS A 68 -16.60 -7.55 -21.17
C LYS A 68 -16.07 -8.18 -19.88
N ARG A 69 -16.76 -7.90 -18.76
CA ARG A 69 -16.42 -8.37 -17.41
C ARG A 69 -16.96 -9.78 -17.16
N ALA A 70 -16.29 -10.81 -17.65
CA ALA A 70 -16.70 -12.21 -17.57
C ALA A 70 -16.06 -12.99 -16.39
N PHE A 71 -15.14 -12.38 -15.65
CA PHE A 71 -14.52 -13.00 -14.47
C PHE A 71 -15.50 -13.05 -13.29
N PRO A 72 -15.62 -14.19 -12.58
CA PRO A 72 -16.52 -14.31 -11.43
C PRO A 72 -15.99 -13.54 -10.21
N ASP A 73 -16.63 -12.43 -9.85
CA ASP A 73 -16.33 -11.63 -8.67
C ASP A 73 -17.61 -11.32 -7.85
N PRO A 74 -18.15 -12.29 -7.10
CA PRO A 74 -19.39 -12.11 -6.36
C PRO A 74 -19.27 -11.11 -5.19
N GLN A 75 -18.04 -10.81 -4.74
CA GLN A 75 -17.79 -9.83 -3.67
C GLN A 75 -17.56 -8.41 -4.21
N GLY A 76 -17.43 -8.23 -5.52
CA GLY A 76 -17.20 -6.93 -6.15
C GLY A 76 -15.85 -6.30 -5.77
N VAL A 77 -14.83 -7.12 -5.47
CA VAL A 77 -13.51 -6.61 -5.06
C VAL A 77 -12.75 -5.96 -6.20
N LEU A 78 -13.14 -6.21 -7.46
CA LEU A 78 -12.52 -5.64 -8.66
C LEU A 78 -13.18 -4.34 -9.13
N ASN A 79 -14.27 -3.90 -8.50
CA ASN A 79 -15.00 -2.70 -8.92
C ASN A 79 -14.08 -1.49 -9.06
N THR A 80 -13.18 -1.26 -8.10
CA THR A 80 -12.21 -0.16 -8.16
C THR A 80 -11.26 -0.23 -9.35
N ALA A 81 -10.81 -1.43 -9.74
CA ALA A 81 -9.93 -1.60 -10.90
C ALA A 81 -10.70 -1.40 -12.21
N TYR A 82 -11.94 -1.88 -12.29
CA TYR A 82 -12.79 -1.63 -13.45
C TYR A 82 -13.17 -0.16 -13.59
N ASP A 83 -13.54 0.49 -12.49
CA ASP A 83 -13.90 1.90 -12.48
C ASP A 83 -12.70 2.77 -12.91
N ASP A 84 -11.48 2.37 -12.52
CA ASP A 84 -10.25 3.06 -12.89
C ASP A 84 -9.93 2.93 -14.39
N LEU A 85 -10.00 1.71 -14.93
CA LEU A 85 -9.85 1.47 -16.38
C LEU A 85 -10.92 2.22 -17.19
N ASP A 86 -12.19 2.15 -16.77
CA ASP A 86 -13.27 2.89 -17.41
C ASP A 86 -13.02 4.41 -17.40
N ALA A 87 -12.49 4.93 -16.29
CA ALA A 87 -12.13 6.34 -16.17
C ALA A 87 -10.99 6.71 -17.13
N LEU A 88 -9.92 5.90 -17.21
CA LEU A 88 -8.85 6.10 -18.18
C LEU A 88 -9.38 6.10 -19.62
N LEU A 89 -10.21 5.12 -19.98
CA LEU A 89 -10.79 5.03 -21.32
C LEU A 89 -11.65 6.26 -21.64
N ARG A 90 -12.47 6.73 -20.69
CA ARG A 90 -13.31 7.92 -20.86
C ARG A 90 -12.49 9.21 -21.01
N GLU A 91 -11.53 9.42 -20.11
CA GLU A 91 -10.59 10.56 -20.15
C GLU A 91 -9.78 10.57 -21.45
N GLY A 92 -9.44 9.37 -21.93
CA GLY A 92 -8.73 9.14 -23.18
C GLY A 92 -9.55 9.31 -24.45
N GLY A 93 -10.88 9.40 -24.35
CA GLY A 93 -11.79 9.35 -25.50
C GLY A 93 -11.77 7.99 -26.22
N LEU A 94 -11.46 6.92 -25.50
CA LEU A 94 -11.42 5.53 -25.96
C LEU A 94 -12.58 4.68 -25.40
N ALA A 95 -13.47 5.25 -24.60
CA ALA A 95 -14.69 4.54 -24.22
C ALA A 95 -15.58 4.36 -25.47
N ALA A 96 -16.03 3.13 -25.72
CA ALA A 96 -16.97 2.84 -26.80
C ALA A 96 -18.26 3.67 -26.64
N ALA A 97 -18.73 4.26 -27.75
CA ALA A 97 -20.04 4.92 -27.80
C ALA A 97 -21.17 3.96 -28.16
N ASP A 98 -20.86 2.92 -28.94
CA ASP A 98 -21.73 1.82 -29.36
C ASP A 98 -20.92 0.52 -29.44
N ASP A 99 -21.53 -0.61 -29.08
CA ASP A 99 -20.84 -1.91 -28.98
C ASP A 99 -20.52 -2.55 -30.35
N ASP A 100 -21.25 -2.22 -31.41
CA ASP A 100 -21.21 -2.94 -32.70
C ASP A 100 -19.87 -2.83 -33.46
N ASN A 101 -19.04 -1.82 -33.17
CA ASN A 101 -17.72 -1.60 -33.81
C ASN A 101 -16.57 -1.42 -32.81
N ALA A 102 -16.81 -1.64 -31.52
CA ALA A 102 -15.81 -1.43 -30.48
C ALA A 102 -14.83 -2.59 -30.38
N TYR A 103 -13.56 -2.27 -30.11
CA TYR A 103 -12.57 -3.29 -29.78
C TYR A 103 -12.91 -3.92 -28.43
N THR A 104 -13.17 -5.22 -28.43
CA THR A 104 -13.63 -5.91 -27.22
C THR A 104 -12.46 -6.40 -26.38
N VAL A 105 -12.41 -5.97 -25.11
CA VAL A 105 -11.49 -6.49 -24.10
C VAL A 105 -12.28 -7.38 -23.15
N THR A 106 -12.01 -8.68 -23.16
CA THR A 106 -12.68 -9.65 -22.27
C THR A 106 -11.83 -9.94 -21.04
N VAL A 107 -12.37 -9.70 -19.86
CA VAL A 107 -11.74 -10.08 -18.60
C VAL A 107 -12.36 -11.38 -18.12
N THR A 108 -11.60 -12.47 -18.06
CA THR A 108 -12.16 -13.81 -17.77
C THR A 108 -11.19 -14.69 -17.00
N ALA A 109 -11.70 -15.73 -16.34
CA ALA A 109 -10.88 -16.66 -15.58
C ALA A 109 -10.05 -17.57 -16.52
N ALA A 110 -8.79 -17.82 -16.15
CA ALA A 110 -7.94 -18.84 -16.76
C ALA A 110 -6.90 -19.35 -15.74
N PRO A 111 -6.36 -20.57 -15.88
CA PRO A 111 -5.31 -21.06 -15.00
C PRO A 111 -4.04 -20.20 -15.08
N THR A 112 -3.40 -19.96 -13.93
CA THR A 112 -2.10 -19.28 -13.82
C THR A 112 -1.22 -20.00 -12.79
N ASP A 113 0.10 -19.81 -12.91
CA ASP A 113 1.09 -20.57 -12.12
C ASP A 113 1.12 -20.18 -10.63
N CYS A 114 0.70 -18.96 -10.30
CA CYS A 114 0.67 -18.48 -8.92
C CYS A 114 -0.33 -17.32 -8.71
N TYR A 115 -0.55 -16.99 -7.44
CA TYR A 115 -1.36 -15.84 -7.01
C TYR A 115 -0.80 -14.53 -7.60
N GLU A 116 -1.67 -13.64 -8.08
CA GLU A 116 -1.33 -12.39 -8.80
C GLU A 116 -0.68 -12.58 -10.18
N ALA A 117 -0.51 -13.81 -10.68
CA ALA A 117 -0.09 -14.00 -12.06
C ALA A 117 -1.27 -13.79 -13.02
N TYR A 118 -0.96 -13.26 -14.21
CA TYR A 118 -1.95 -12.94 -15.24
C TYR A 118 -1.37 -13.03 -16.64
N ALA A 119 -2.26 -13.11 -17.61
CA ALA A 119 -1.95 -13.01 -19.02
C ALA A 119 -2.82 -11.94 -19.70
N ILE A 120 -2.24 -11.27 -20.69
CA ILE A 120 -2.93 -10.39 -21.62
C ILE A 120 -2.65 -10.91 -23.02
N THR A 121 -3.69 -11.27 -23.75
CA THR A 121 -3.60 -11.61 -25.18
C THR A 121 -4.24 -10.48 -25.97
N ILE A 122 -3.54 -9.94 -26.96
CA ILE A 122 -4.02 -8.89 -27.85
C ILE A 122 -3.93 -9.43 -29.27
N ASP A 123 -5.06 -9.52 -29.95
CA ASP A 123 -5.16 -9.85 -31.37
C ASP A 123 -5.78 -8.68 -32.16
N ALA A 124 -5.90 -8.85 -33.47
CA ALA A 124 -6.38 -7.80 -34.36
C ALA A 124 -7.86 -7.42 -34.15
N CYS A 125 -8.65 -8.28 -33.51
CA CYS A 125 -10.10 -8.14 -33.34
C CYS A 125 -10.52 -7.96 -31.87
N SER A 126 -9.76 -8.50 -30.93
CA SER A 126 -10.08 -8.51 -29.50
C SER A 126 -8.86 -8.67 -28.62
N ALA A 127 -9.02 -8.33 -27.33
CA ALA A 127 -8.06 -8.67 -26.30
C ALA A 127 -8.71 -9.45 -25.16
N ALA A 128 -7.90 -10.19 -24.43
CA ALA A 128 -8.31 -10.93 -23.24
C ALA A 128 -7.34 -10.69 -22.09
N ILE A 129 -7.87 -10.33 -20.92
CA ILE A 129 -7.14 -10.28 -19.64
C ILE A 129 -7.59 -11.48 -18.83
N THR A 130 -6.64 -12.35 -18.46
CA THR A 130 -6.96 -13.61 -17.78
C THR A 130 -6.09 -13.89 -16.57
N ALA A 131 -6.69 -14.48 -15.54
CA ALA A 131 -6.01 -14.95 -14.34
C ALA A 131 -6.85 -15.98 -13.57
N ASN A 132 -6.23 -16.68 -12.62
CA ASN A 132 -6.89 -17.68 -11.78
C ASN A 132 -7.53 -17.08 -10.51
N ASP A 133 -7.13 -15.87 -10.14
CA ASP A 133 -7.58 -15.18 -8.94
C ASP A 133 -7.88 -13.71 -9.20
N THR A 134 -8.62 -13.08 -8.29
CA THR A 134 -9.03 -11.68 -8.40
C THR A 134 -7.83 -10.75 -8.47
N GLU A 135 -6.76 -11.00 -7.72
CA GLU A 135 -5.62 -10.10 -7.71
C GLU A 135 -4.79 -10.23 -8.98
N GLY A 136 -4.70 -11.41 -9.59
CA GLY A 136 -4.18 -11.57 -10.95
C GLY A 136 -4.96 -10.74 -11.96
N ILE A 137 -6.30 -10.77 -11.92
CA ILE A 137 -7.13 -9.91 -12.78
C ILE A 137 -6.85 -8.43 -12.51
N ARG A 138 -6.79 -8.01 -11.24
CA ARG A 138 -6.46 -6.63 -10.88
C ARG A 138 -5.14 -6.19 -11.47
N ARG A 139 -4.08 -6.99 -11.35
CA ARG A 139 -2.77 -6.69 -11.94
C ARG A 139 -2.82 -6.68 -13.47
N GLY A 140 -3.61 -7.55 -14.07
CA GLY A 140 -3.84 -7.57 -15.52
C GLY A 140 -4.54 -6.32 -16.03
N ILE A 141 -5.52 -5.79 -15.30
CA ILE A 141 -6.19 -4.53 -15.62
C ILE A 141 -5.19 -3.38 -15.57
N TYR A 142 -4.44 -3.22 -14.47
CA TYR A 142 -3.45 -2.14 -14.36
C TYR A 142 -2.35 -2.25 -15.41
N ALA A 143 -1.90 -3.47 -15.73
CA ALA A 143 -0.91 -3.64 -16.79
C ALA A 143 -1.46 -3.31 -18.19
N PHE A 144 -2.75 -3.52 -18.43
CA PHE A 144 -3.40 -3.07 -19.66
C PHE A 144 -3.50 -1.54 -19.71
N GLU A 145 -3.81 -0.87 -18.59
CA GLU A 145 -3.75 0.58 -18.47
C GLU A 145 -2.35 1.13 -18.75
N ASP A 146 -1.31 0.51 -18.17
CA ASP A 146 0.08 0.86 -18.43
C ASP A 146 0.44 0.73 -19.91
N MET A 147 -0.07 -0.32 -20.59
CA MET A 147 0.14 -0.49 -22.02
C MET A 147 -0.50 0.66 -22.83
N LEU A 148 -1.71 1.09 -22.46
CA LEU A 148 -2.37 2.24 -23.09
C LEU A 148 -1.61 3.55 -22.85
N LEU A 149 -1.16 3.78 -21.61
CA LEU A 149 -0.43 4.99 -21.21
C LEU A 149 0.98 5.06 -21.83
N ALA A 150 1.62 3.92 -22.03
CA ALA A 150 2.94 3.82 -22.64
C ALA A 150 2.90 3.94 -24.17
N ALA A 151 1.76 3.69 -24.80
CA ALA A 151 1.60 3.75 -26.25
C ALA A 151 1.63 5.20 -26.76
N ASP A 152 2.22 5.41 -27.94
CA ASP A 152 2.32 6.72 -28.61
C ASP A 152 1.02 7.11 -29.37
N GLY A 153 -0.09 6.47 -29.03
CA GLY A 153 -1.41 6.58 -29.67
C GLY A 153 -2.33 5.47 -29.14
N PRO A 154 -3.59 5.38 -29.61
CA PRO A 154 -4.52 4.31 -29.24
C PRO A 154 -4.18 2.99 -29.95
N PHE A 155 -2.90 2.62 -29.98
CA PHE A 155 -2.39 1.48 -30.71
C PHE A 155 -1.65 0.56 -29.76
N LEU A 156 -2.09 -0.70 -29.66
CA LEU A 156 -1.42 -1.70 -28.83
C LEU A 156 -0.77 -2.77 -29.70
N PRO A 157 0.46 -3.21 -29.38
CA PRO A 157 1.07 -4.34 -30.07
C PRO A 157 0.28 -5.63 -29.83
N CYS A 158 -0.02 -6.35 -30.90
CA CYS A 158 -0.59 -7.69 -30.84
C CYS A 158 0.45 -8.66 -30.26
N GLY A 159 -0.01 -9.57 -29.40
CA GLY A 159 0.88 -10.52 -28.76
C GLY A 159 0.29 -11.18 -27.52
N ASN A 160 1.11 -12.01 -26.89
CA ASN A 160 0.81 -12.66 -25.63
C ASN A 160 1.78 -12.17 -24.56
N TYR A 161 1.25 -11.56 -23.52
CA TYR A 161 2.00 -11.00 -22.40
C TYR A 161 1.66 -11.80 -21.16
N GLN A 162 2.66 -12.35 -20.50
CA GLN A 162 2.49 -13.07 -19.24
C GLN A 162 3.36 -12.44 -18.18
N ARG A 163 2.79 -12.21 -17.00
CA ARG A 163 3.50 -11.63 -15.86
C ARG A 163 3.10 -12.34 -14.59
N GLN A 164 4.06 -12.43 -13.68
CA GLN A 164 3.89 -12.98 -12.35
C GLN A 164 4.69 -12.15 -11.35
N PRO A 165 4.26 -12.07 -10.09
CA PRO A 165 5.00 -11.35 -9.07
C PRO A 165 6.35 -12.02 -8.80
N TRP A 166 7.42 -11.22 -8.77
CA TRP A 166 8.73 -11.71 -8.29
C TRP A 166 8.75 -11.84 -6.75
N LEU A 167 8.18 -10.87 -6.05
CA LEU A 167 8.07 -10.86 -4.59
C LEU A 167 6.60 -11.00 -4.20
N LYS A 168 6.26 -12.06 -3.45
CA LYS A 168 4.87 -12.36 -3.05
C LYS A 168 4.24 -11.28 -2.16
N THR A 169 5.01 -10.72 -1.22
CA THR A 169 4.52 -9.78 -0.22
C THR A 169 5.24 -8.44 -0.36
N ARG A 170 4.50 -7.40 -0.73
CA ARG A 170 5.04 -6.07 -1.03
C ARG A 170 4.34 -5.08 -0.11
N ILE A 171 4.92 -4.92 1.08
CA ILE A 171 4.35 -4.12 2.18
C ILE A 171 4.92 -2.71 2.13
N SER A 172 4.04 -1.71 2.18
CA SER A 172 4.40 -0.31 2.33
C SER A 172 3.95 0.25 3.69
N ARG A 173 4.50 1.41 4.05
CA ARG A 173 4.06 2.24 5.17
C ARG A 173 3.52 3.55 4.60
N CYS A 174 2.35 3.98 5.06
CA CYS A 174 1.86 5.32 4.73
C CYS A 174 2.84 6.37 5.28
N PHE A 175 3.40 7.19 4.40
CA PHE A 175 4.48 8.11 4.73
C PHE A 175 4.06 9.18 5.74
N PHE A 176 2.78 9.56 5.74
CA PHE A 176 2.20 10.56 6.66
C PHE A 176 1.33 9.95 7.77
N SER A 177 1.21 8.62 7.83
CA SER A 177 0.63 7.96 9.00
C SER A 177 1.52 8.18 10.23
N PRO A 178 0.94 8.44 11.41
CA PRO A 178 1.70 8.68 12.62
C PRO A 178 2.48 7.44 13.07
N VAL A 179 3.52 7.66 13.85
CA VAL A 179 4.20 6.60 14.59
C VAL A 179 3.77 6.65 16.05
N LYS A 180 3.44 5.48 16.59
CA LYS A 180 3.23 5.29 18.03
C LYS A 180 4.57 5.18 18.77
N ARG A 181 5.40 6.22 18.63
CA ARG A 181 6.74 6.33 19.22
C ARG A 181 7.00 7.74 19.69
N TRP A 182 7.76 7.86 20.77
CA TRP A 182 8.25 9.15 21.27
C TRP A 182 9.06 9.88 20.16
N PRO A 183 8.91 11.21 19.99
CA PRO A 183 8.20 12.16 20.87
C PRO A 183 6.72 12.38 20.55
N VAL A 184 6.23 12.00 19.36
CA VAL A 184 4.87 12.34 18.88
C VAL A 184 3.80 11.40 19.43
N ASN A 185 4.09 10.10 19.51
CA ASN A 185 3.24 9.04 20.07
C ASN A 185 1.74 9.14 19.73
N THR A 186 1.42 9.43 18.47
CA THR A 186 0.03 9.55 18.02
C THR A 186 -0.53 8.19 17.63
N ASP A 187 -1.78 7.95 18.02
CA ASP A 187 -2.48 6.69 17.77
C ASP A 187 -3.38 6.82 16.54
N GLU A 188 -2.91 6.28 15.43
CA GLU A 188 -3.61 6.24 14.15
C GLU A 188 -5.03 5.67 14.28
N LEU A 189 -5.28 4.75 15.21
CA LEU A 189 -6.58 4.10 15.36
C LEU A 189 -7.58 4.93 16.18
N LEU A 190 -7.16 6.06 16.77
CA LEU A 190 -8.02 6.91 17.59
C LEU A 190 -8.29 8.30 17.00
N ASP A 191 -7.45 8.82 16.11
CA ASP A 191 -7.76 10.07 15.44
C ASP A 191 -8.84 9.88 14.34
N ASP A 192 -9.29 10.99 13.76
CA ASP A 192 -10.30 11.00 12.70
C ASP A 192 -9.69 11.22 11.30
N VAL A 193 -8.35 11.19 11.19
CA VAL A 193 -7.65 11.38 9.91
C VAL A 193 -7.79 10.13 9.04
N ASN A 194 -8.12 10.32 7.77
CA ASN A 194 -8.06 9.27 6.76
C ASN A 194 -6.66 9.21 6.14
N TYR A 195 -5.83 8.31 6.66
CA TYR A 195 -4.46 8.08 6.16
C TYR A 195 -4.39 7.30 4.86
N TYR A 196 -5.51 6.75 4.40
CA TYR A 196 -5.59 5.86 3.25
C TYR A 196 -6.72 6.29 2.32
N PRO A 197 -6.70 7.53 1.79
CA PRO A 197 -7.71 7.94 0.82
C PRO A 197 -7.68 7.01 -0.41
N ASP A 198 -8.85 6.85 -1.04
CA ASP A 198 -9.09 5.87 -2.10
C ASP A 198 -8.08 5.99 -3.25
N GLU A 199 -7.77 7.20 -3.72
CA GLU A 199 -6.80 7.40 -4.81
C GLU A 199 -5.34 7.17 -4.40
N TYR A 200 -5.01 7.32 -3.12
CA TYR A 200 -3.71 6.90 -2.61
C TYR A 200 -3.59 5.37 -2.62
N LEU A 201 -4.63 4.66 -2.19
CA LEU A 201 -4.68 3.20 -2.27
C LEU A 201 -4.63 2.72 -3.73
N ASN A 202 -5.30 3.42 -4.64
CA ASN A 202 -5.25 3.12 -6.07
C ASN A 202 -3.82 3.21 -6.61
N ARG A 203 -3.11 4.31 -6.32
CA ARG A 203 -1.70 4.48 -6.69
C ARG A 203 -0.81 3.37 -6.14
N LEU A 204 -1.00 2.98 -4.87
CA LEU A 204 -0.26 1.87 -4.28
C LEU A 204 -0.56 0.55 -5.01
N ALA A 205 -1.81 0.31 -5.39
CA ALA A 205 -2.20 -0.88 -6.12
C ALA A 205 -1.62 -0.92 -7.55
N HIS A 206 -1.53 0.23 -8.24
CA HIS A 206 -0.81 0.36 -9.52
C HIS A 206 0.67 0.00 -9.39
N GLU A 207 1.34 0.49 -8.34
CA GLU A 207 2.75 0.16 -8.02
C GLU A 207 2.97 -1.28 -7.53
N GLY A 208 1.92 -2.11 -7.56
CA GLY A 208 1.99 -3.50 -7.17
C GLY A 208 1.94 -3.73 -5.65
N ILE A 209 1.79 -2.71 -4.80
CA ILE A 209 1.70 -2.92 -3.35
C ILE A 209 0.45 -3.76 -3.03
N ASN A 210 0.62 -4.73 -2.13
CA ASN A 210 -0.46 -5.62 -1.69
C ASN A 210 -0.54 -5.75 -0.16
N GLY A 211 0.26 -4.97 0.55
CA GLY A 211 0.25 -4.89 2.00
C GLY A 211 0.49 -3.46 2.48
N LEU A 212 -0.22 -3.07 3.53
CA LEU A 212 0.06 -1.88 4.31
C LEU A 212 0.29 -2.29 5.75
N TRP A 213 1.37 -1.79 6.35
CA TRP A 213 1.59 -2.00 7.78
C TRP A 213 0.92 -0.88 8.61
N LEU A 214 0.36 -1.22 9.76
CA LEU A 214 -0.25 -0.27 10.71
C LEU A 214 0.37 -0.49 12.08
N VAL A 215 0.89 0.56 12.70
CA VAL A 215 1.48 0.46 14.04
C VAL A 215 0.36 0.38 15.06
N VAL A 216 0.29 -0.70 15.82
CA VAL A 216 -0.71 -0.88 16.87
C VAL A 216 -0.06 -1.32 18.17
N ALA A 217 -0.78 -1.13 19.28
CA ALA A 217 -0.41 -1.70 20.56
C ALA A 217 -1.45 -2.75 20.95
N LEU A 218 -1.06 -4.02 21.01
CA LEU A 218 -1.96 -5.15 21.31
C LEU A 218 -2.62 -4.99 22.68
N ARG A 219 -1.87 -4.45 23.66
CA ARG A 219 -2.38 -4.16 25.01
C ARG A 219 -3.54 -3.15 25.04
N GLU A 220 -3.77 -2.44 23.94
CA GLU A 220 -4.85 -1.44 23.81
C GLU A 220 -6.00 -1.93 22.92
N LEU A 221 -5.90 -3.14 22.38
CA LEU A 221 -6.93 -3.80 21.57
C LEU A 221 -7.58 -4.96 22.31
N GLY A 222 -6.83 -5.64 23.18
CA GLY A 222 -7.25 -6.83 23.91
C GLY A 222 -7.40 -6.62 25.42
N GLU A 223 -7.89 -7.67 26.07
CA GLU A 223 -7.92 -7.84 27.51
C GLU A 223 -7.08 -9.09 27.83
N THR A 224 -6.40 -9.09 28.97
CA THR A 224 -5.68 -10.26 29.47
C THR A 224 -6.03 -10.48 30.94
N SER A 225 -5.66 -11.63 31.49
CA SER A 225 -5.77 -11.93 32.92
C SER A 225 -4.98 -10.96 33.82
N PHE A 226 -4.12 -10.12 33.24
CA PHE A 226 -3.23 -9.18 33.94
C PHE A 226 -3.50 -7.71 33.58
N THR A 227 -4.31 -7.44 32.56
CA THR A 227 -4.58 -6.09 32.06
C THR A 227 -6.03 -5.96 31.64
N ASP A 228 -6.74 -5.04 32.29
CA ASP A 228 -8.09 -4.66 31.89
C ASP A 228 -8.11 -4.12 30.46
N ARG A 229 -9.25 -4.33 29.78
CA ARG A 229 -9.48 -3.81 28.43
C ARG A 229 -9.38 -2.28 28.43
N ASP A 230 -8.62 -1.73 27.48
CA ASP A 230 -8.55 -0.27 27.28
C ASP A 230 -9.97 0.28 26.95
N PRO A 231 -10.46 1.32 27.65
CA PRO A 231 -11.81 1.87 27.41
C PRO A 231 -12.07 2.36 25.98
N LYS A 232 -11.01 2.61 25.20
CA LYS A 232 -11.08 3.04 23.80
C LYS A 232 -10.77 1.90 22.81
N ALA A 233 -10.59 0.66 23.27
CA ALA A 233 -10.30 -0.51 22.42
C ALA A 233 -11.33 -0.67 21.28
N ASP A 234 -12.62 -0.56 21.59
CA ASP A 234 -13.68 -0.72 20.59
C ASP A 234 -13.62 0.37 19.51
N ARG A 235 -13.24 1.60 19.87
CA ARG A 235 -13.03 2.69 18.90
C ARG A 235 -11.87 2.35 17.96
N ARG A 236 -10.76 1.83 18.49
CA ARG A 236 -9.60 1.40 17.69
C ARG A 236 -9.94 0.25 16.76
N ILE A 237 -10.61 -0.79 17.28
CA ILE A 237 -11.04 -1.96 16.49
C ILE A 237 -12.01 -1.52 15.39
N ALA A 238 -12.94 -0.60 15.68
CA ALA A 238 -13.85 -0.06 14.68
C ALA A 238 -13.12 0.69 13.56
N LYS A 239 -12.13 1.54 13.89
CA LYS A 239 -11.31 2.23 12.87
C LYS A 239 -10.47 1.24 12.07
N LEU A 240 -9.83 0.27 12.73
CA LEU A 240 -9.06 -0.79 12.09
C LEU A 240 -9.91 -1.59 11.09
N HIS A 241 -11.12 -2.00 11.47
CA HIS A 241 -12.04 -2.70 10.58
C HIS A 241 -12.47 -1.85 9.36
N ARG A 242 -12.65 -0.53 9.54
CA ARG A 242 -12.92 0.38 8.41
C ARG A 242 -11.73 0.42 7.46
N THR A 243 -10.52 0.60 7.99
CA THR A 243 -9.29 0.63 7.19
C THR A 243 -9.07 -0.69 6.44
N ILE A 244 -9.28 -1.83 7.08
CA ILE A 244 -9.19 -3.16 6.44
C ILE A 244 -10.14 -3.26 5.26
N ARG A 245 -11.42 -2.89 5.43
CA ARG A 245 -12.41 -2.94 4.35
C ARG A 245 -12.06 -2.00 3.20
N GLN A 246 -11.56 -0.80 3.51
CA GLN A 246 -11.16 0.17 2.51
C GLN A 246 -9.97 -0.34 1.69
N CYS A 247 -8.91 -0.82 2.35
CA CYS A 247 -7.73 -1.39 1.68
C CYS A 247 -8.07 -2.63 0.84
N ALA A 248 -8.99 -3.48 1.32
CA ALA A 248 -9.41 -4.69 0.63
C ALA A 248 -10.03 -4.40 -0.74
N ARG A 249 -10.69 -3.25 -0.94
CA ARG A 249 -11.21 -2.82 -2.26
C ARG A 249 -10.10 -2.67 -3.30
N TYR A 250 -8.85 -2.47 -2.88
CA TYR A 250 -7.68 -2.30 -3.76
C TYR A 250 -6.75 -3.51 -3.75
N GLY A 251 -7.17 -4.64 -3.17
CA GLY A 251 -6.31 -5.82 -3.05
C GLY A 251 -5.21 -5.71 -1.99
N ILE A 252 -5.29 -4.69 -1.12
CA ILE A 252 -4.26 -4.39 -0.13
C ILE A 252 -4.65 -4.96 1.23
N LYS A 253 -3.78 -5.81 1.78
CA LYS A 253 -3.95 -6.39 3.12
C LYS A 253 -3.37 -5.47 4.19
N VAL A 254 -3.99 -5.45 5.36
CA VAL A 254 -3.46 -4.73 6.53
C VAL A 254 -2.63 -5.68 7.38
N PHE A 255 -1.39 -5.30 7.66
CA PHE A 255 -0.45 -6.00 8.52
C PHE A 255 -0.26 -5.19 9.81
N LEU A 256 -0.52 -5.80 10.95
CA LEU A 256 -0.29 -5.12 12.23
C LEU A 256 1.20 -5.18 12.58
N PHE A 257 1.81 -4.02 12.77
CA PHE A 257 3.15 -3.89 13.32
C PHE A 257 3.03 -3.62 14.83
N CYS A 258 3.40 -4.64 15.60
CA CYS A 258 3.40 -4.65 17.05
C CYS A 258 4.83 -4.81 17.55
N ILE A 259 5.15 -4.23 18.72
CA ILE A 259 6.48 -4.37 19.35
C ILE A 259 6.41 -5.11 20.69
N GLU A 260 5.28 -5.77 20.93
CA GLU A 260 5.00 -6.50 22.15
C GLU A 260 5.65 -7.89 22.17
N PRO A 261 6.18 -8.31 23.35
CA PRO A 261 6.24 -7.55 24.58
C PRO A 261 7.31 -6.46 24.55
N PHE A 262 6.88 -5.21 24.79
CA PHE A 262 7.80 -4.10 24.97
C PHE A 262 8.24 -4.03 26.43
N ALA A 263 9.49 -3.71 26.69
CA ALA A 263 9.99 -3.61 28.06
C ALA A 263 9.18 -2.56 28.86
N ALA A 264 8.84 -2.87 30.11
CA ALA A 264 8.14 -1.94 30.98
C ALA A 264 9.12 -0.87 31.49
N MET A 265 8.68 0.38 31.51
CA MET A 265 9.44 1.47 32.13
C MET A 265 9.16 1.50 33.64
N ALA A 266 10.04 2.16 34.40
CA ALA A 266 9.76 2.44 35.80
C ALA A 266 8.42 3.20 35.93
N GLY A 267 7.52 2.68 36.77
CA GLY A 267 6.18 3.23 36.97
C GLY A 267 5.10 2.72 36.01
N ASP A 268 5.38 1.75 35.13
CA ASP A 268 4.33 1.09 34.35
C ASP A 268 3.33 0.38 35.30
N PRO A 269 2.02 0.62 35.18
CA PRO A 269 1.01 -0.02 36.03
C PRO A 269 1.08 -1.55 36.04
N LEU A 270 1.41 -2.17 34.91
CA LEU A 270 1.54 -3.63 34.82
C LEU A 270 2.72 -4.14 35.65
N LEU A 271 3.83 -3.38 35.69
CA LEU A 271 4.98 -3.69 36.52
C LEU A 271 4.66 -3.58 38.02
N ALA A 272 3.85 -2.58 38.40
CA ALA A 272 3.46 -2.38 39.80
C ALA A 272 2.46 -3.45 40.29
N ALA A 273 1.49 -3.82 39.45
CA ALA A 273 0.45 -4.79 39.79
C ALA A 273 0.96 -6.25 39.72
N HIS A 274 1.83 -6.54 38.75
CA HIS A 274 2.28 -7.89 38.43
C HIS A 274 3.81 -7.98 38.26
N PRO A 275 4.60 -7.71 39.32
CA PRO A 275 6.06 -7.76 39.25
C PRO A 275 6.60 -9.15 38.86
N GLU A 276 5.84 -10.22 39.10
CA GLU A 276 6.14 -11.60 38.73
C GLU A 276 6.21 -11.86 37.21
N LEU A 277 5.70 -10.93 36.39
CA LEU A 277 5.82 -10.98 34.93
C LEU A 277 7.22 -10.60 34.44
N PHE A 278 8.02 -9.96 35.30
CA PHE A 278 9.27 -9.32 34.94
C PHE A 278 10.47 -10.03 35.58
N GLY A 279 11.67 -9.77 35.06
CA GLY A 279 12.92 -10.32 35.56
C GLY A 279 14.05 -9.33 35.48
N ALA A 280 14.90 -9.48 34.46
CA ALA A 280 16.09 -8.65 34.29
C ALA A 280 15.73 -7.17 34.03
N ILE A 281 16.62 -6.29 34.48
CA ILE A 281 16.57 -4.85 34.20
C ILE A 281 17.72 -4.50 33.28
N VAL A 282 17.43 -3.93 32.11
CA VAL A 282 18.44 -3.52 31.13
C VAL A 282 18.16 -2.08 30.70
N GLY A 283 19.15 -1.20 30.87
CA GLY A 283 19.02 0.22 30.50
C GLY A 283 17.84 0.93 31.21
N GLY A 284 17.55 0.57 32.46
CA GLY A 284 16.43 1.11 33.23
C GLY A 284 15.04 0.59 32.83
N ARG A 285 14.98 -0.44 31.98
CA ARG A 285 13.73 -1.07 31.54
C ARG A 285 13.59 -2.47 32.12
N HIS A 286 12.40 -2.81 32.58
CA HIS A 286 12.06 -4.13 33.10
C HIS A 286 11.65 -5.06 31.96
N LEU A 287 12.37 -6.17 31.82
CA LEU A 287 12.12 -7.14 30.77
C LEU A 287 11.17 -8.23 31.26
N PHE A 288 10.25 -8.65 30.40
CA PHE A 288 9.40 -9.81 30.65
C PHE A 288 10.25 -11.08 30.78
N CYS A 289 9.94 -11.93 31.78
CA CYS A 289 10.67 -13.16 32.04
C CYS A 289 10.03 -14.37 31.30
N PRO A 290 10.56 -14.87 30.17
CA PRO A 290 9.92 -15.97 29.42
C PRO A 290 9.85 -17.29 30.19
N SER A 291 10.67 -17.44 31.24
CA SER A 291 10.65 -18.60 32.13
C SER A 291 9.48 -18.56 33.13
N SER A 292 8.89 -17.40 33.39
CA SER A 292 7.73 -17.26 34.29
C SER A 292 6.46 -17.80 33.63
N PRO A 293 5.70 -18.70 34.29
CA PRO A 293 4.41 -19.17 33.78
C PRO A 293 3.41 -18.03 33.55
N ALA A 294 3.38 -17.04 34.45
CA ALA A 294 2.51 -15.87 34.35
C ALA A 294 2.85 -15.04 33.09
N THR A 295 4.14 -14.81 32.81
CA THR A 295 4.57 -14.13 31.58
C THR A 295 4.13 -14.89 30.34
N ARG A 296 4.30 -16.21 30.29
CA ARG A 296 3.85 -17.00 29.13
C ARG A 296 2.34 -16.94 28.93
N GLN A 297 1.57 -16.89 30.02
CA GLN A 297 0.12 -16.71 29.94
C GLN A 297 -0.22 -15.33 29.37
N TYR A 298 0.35 -14.26 29.93
CA TYR A 298 0.15 -12.89 29.44
C TYR A 298 0.47 -12.76 27.94
N LEU A 299 1.62 -13.29 27.49
CA LEU A 299 2.01 -13.21 26.09
C LEU A 299 1.07 -13.98 25.16
N ARG A 300 0.50 -15.10 25.61
CA ARG A 300 -0.47 -15.88 24.80
C ARG A 300 -1.83 -15.21 24.71
N GLU A 301 -2.26 -14.53 25.77
CA GLU A 301 -3.55 -13.81 25.79
C GLU A 301 -3.47 -12.51 24.97
N LEU A 302 -2.27 -11.93 24.86
CA LEU A 302 -2.03 -10.68 24.13
C LEU A 302 -1.99 -10.85 22.61
N THR A 303 -1.66 -12.05 22.09
CA THR A 303 -1.47 -12.35 20.65
C THR A 303 -2.55 -13.26 20.10
#